data_AF-A0A2N6APZ5-F1
#
_entry.id   AF-A0A2N6APZ5-F1
#
_cell.length_a   1.000
_cell.length_b   1.000
_cell.length_c   1.000
_cell.angle_alpha   90.00
_cell.angle_beta   90.00
_cell.angle_gamma   90.00
#
_symmetry.space_group_name_H-M   'P 1'
#
loop_
_entity.id
_entity.type
_entity.pdbx_description
1 polymer ?
#
loop_
_entity_poly.entity_id
_entity_poly.type
_entity_poly.pdbx_seq_one_letter_code
_entity_poly.pdbx_strand_id
1 'polypeptide(L)'
;MAPRLLFFVGKGGVGKSTLSALTALAQADAGRQVLLLSLDPAHNQSDLFGRDFGDTPLPVDSRLSVMEADIGSWITRYLKEVRRNVEESYTYLTAFNLEQHFRVLRHSPGLEEFALQRVLERRLREDQQLDTIVVDMPPTALTTRFFASPSLTRSWTEQLLALRRSIRDKRAMITNIKVGKREIEQDR
;
A
#
# COMPACT_ATOMS: atom_id res chain seq x y z
N MET A 1 12.37 19.92 -3.32
CA MET A 1 10.95 20.31 -3.19
C MET A 1 10.13 19.06 -3.52
N ALA A 2 9.01 18.78 -2.87
CA ALA A 2 8.21 17.59 -3.22
C ALA A 2 7.52 17.79 -4.59
N PRO A 3 7.39 16.73 -5.43
CA PRO A 3 6.72 16.84 -6.72
C PRO A 3 5.24 17.17 -6.55
N ARG A 4 4.66 17.87 -7.52
CA ARG A 4 3.21 18.07 -7.59
C ARG A 4 2.53 16.77 -8.02
N LEU A 5 1.53 16.32 -7.27
CA LEU A 5 0.71 15.16 -7.62
C LEU A 5 -0.56 15.59 -8.38
N LEU A 6 -0.84 14.96 -9.52
CA LEU A 6 -2.06 15.15 -10.31
C LEU A 6 -2.80 13.83 -10.46
N PHE A 7 -3.91 13.64 -9.76
CA PHE A 7 -4.68 12.39 -9.78
C PHE A 7 -5.81 12.43 -10.82
N PHE A 8 -5.91 11.40 -11.65
CA PHE A 8 -6.97 11.22 -12.63
C PHE A 8 -7.95 10.15 -12.15
N VAL A 9 -9.13 10.60 -11.69
CA VAL A 9 -10.14 9.76 -11.02
C VAL A 9 -11.44 9.76 -11.80
N GLY A 10 -12.09 8.60 -11.91
CA GLY A 10 -13.35 8.45 -12.63
C GLY A 10 -13.78 6.99 -12.74
N LYS A 11 -15.00 6.77 -13.25
CA LYS A 11 -15.51 5.42 -13.54
C LYS A 11 -14.69 4.77 -14.66
N GLY A 12 -14.81 3.44 -14.82
CA GLY A 12 -14.19 2.74 -15.95
C GLY A 12 -14.69 3.32 -17.30
N GLY A 13 -13.78 3.47 -18.26
CA GLY A 13 -14.12 3.86 -19.64
C GLY A 13 -14.36 5.35 -19.90
N VAL A 14 -14.09 6.28 -18.97
CA VAL A 14 -14.26 7.74 -19.21
C VAL A 14 -13.05 8.42 -19.85
N GLY A 15 -12.03 7.67 -20.26
CA GLY A 15 -10.82 8.23 -20.87
C GLY A 15 -9.78 8.79 -19.89
N LYS A 16 -9.77 8.33 -18.63
CA LYS A 16 -8.78 8.76 -17.61
C LYS A 16 -7.35 8.56 -18.08
N SER A 17 -7.05 7.38 -18.62
CA SER A 17 -5.71 7.00 -19.07
C SER A 17 -5.23 7.87 -20.24
N THR A 18 -6.14 8.21 -21.16
CA THR A 18 -5.84 9.15 -22.25
C THR A 18 -5.58 10.56 -21.72
N LEU A 19 -6.43 11.05 -20.81
CA LEU A 19 -6.30 12.41 -20.29
C LEU A 19 -5.06 12.55 -19.39
N SER A 20 -4.72 11.53 -18.62
CA SER A 20 -3.49 11.50 -17.81
C SER A 20 -2.24 11.50 -18.70
N ALA A 21 -2.21 10.69 -19.77
CA ALA A 21 -1.12 10.68 -20.74
C ALA A 21 -0.92 12.04 -21.43
N LEU A 22 -2.01 12.62 -21.94
CA LEU A 22 -1.98 13.96 -22.57
C LEU A 22 -1.54 15.04 -21.59
N THR A 23 -1.99 14.97 -20.33
CA THR A 23 -1.56 15.91 -19.30
C THR A 23 -0.09 15.75 -18.98
N ALA A 24 0.42 14.52 -18.88
CA ALA A 24 1.83 14.26 -18.61
C ALA A 24 2.72 14.81 -19.73
N LEU A 25 2.33 14.58 -20.99
CA LEU A 25 3.00 15.16 -22.15
C LEU A 25 3.00 16.69 -22.11
N ALA A 26 1.84 17.31 -21.87
CA ALA A 26 1.73 18.77 -21.79
C ALA A 26 2.59 19.38 -20.65
N GLN A 27 2.73 18.69 -19.52
CA GLN A 27 3.62 19.13 -18.43
C GLN A 27 5.09 19.00 -18.84
N ALA A 28 5.46 17.94 -19.56
CA ALA A 28 6.82 17.73 -20.06
C ALA A 28 7.21 18.77 -21.13
N ASP A 29 6.30 19.08 -22.06
CA ASP A 29 6.44 20.13 -23.07
C ASP A 29 6.60 21.53 -22.44
N ALA A 30 5.96 21.75 -21.28
CA ALA A 30 6.15 22.94 -20.46
C ALA A 30 7.48 22.96 -19.69
N GLY A 31 8.38 22.01 -19.94
CA GLY A 31 9.74 21.94 -19.39
C GLY A 31 9.88 21.22 -18.05
N ARG A 32 8.81 20.61 -17.51
CA ARG A 32 8.84 19.92 -16.21
C ARG A 32 9.39 18.50 -16.34
N GLN A 33 10.07 18.01 -15.30
CA GLN A 33 10.41 16.59 -15.17
C GLN A 33 9.19 15.81 -14.66
N VAL A 34 8.65 14.91 -15.50
CA VAL A 34 7.36 14.27 -15.29
C VAL A 34 7.46 12.75 -15.22
N LEU A 35 6.76 12.16 -14.25
CA LEU A 35 6.43 10.74 -14.23
C LEU A 35 4.93 10.56 -14.44
N LEU A 36 4.54 9.79 -15.45
CA LEU A 36 3.21 9.21 -15.57
C LEU A 36 3.21 7.84 -14.87
N LEU A 37 2.54 7.77 -13.73
CA LEU A 37 2.38 6.57 -12.93
C LEU A 37 0.96 6.00 -13.13
N SER A 38 0.85 4.86 -13.79
CA SER A 38 -0.40 4.10 -13.84
C SER A 38 -0.48 3.15 -12.65
N LEU A 39 -1.57 3.31 -11.91
CA LEU A 39 -2.01 2.41 -10.84
C LEU A 39 -3.25 1.62 -11.25
N ASP A 40 -3.75 1.81 -12.48
CA ASP A 40 -4.89 1.08 -13.04
C ASP A 40 -4.41 -0.31 -13.52
N PRO A 41 -4.94 -1.43 -12.95
CA PRO A 41 -4.54 -2.79 -13.35
C PRO A 41 -4.86 -3.14 -14.81
N ALA A 42 -5.63 -2.31 -15.51
CA ALA A 42 -5.98 -2.52 -16.91
C ALA A 42 -4.79 -2.28 -17.88
N HIS A 43 -3.66 -1.73 -17.41
CA HIS A 43 -2.45 -1.52 -18.22
C HIS A 43 -2.65 -0.72 -19.53
N ASN A 44 -3.58 0.25 -19.49
CA ASN A 44 -3.96 1.02 -20.68
C ASN A 44 -2.84 1.93 -21.22
N GLN A 45 -1.80 2.26 -20.44
CA GLN A 45 -0.73 3.14 -20.92
C GLN A 45 0.16 2.41 -21.92
N SER A 46 0.39 1.11 -21.72
CA SER A 46 1.18 0.32 -22.68
C SER A 46 0.56 0.35 -24.08
N ASP A 47 -0.76 0.23 -24.16
CA ASP A 47 -1.51 0.36 -25.41
C ASP A 47 -1.45 1.78 -26.00
N LEU A 48 -1.61 2.82 -25.17
CA LEU A 48 -1.60 4.21 -25.63
C LEU A 48 -0.25 4.66 -26.20
N PHE A 49 0.87 4.18 -25.61
CA PHE A 49 2.21 4.51 -26.06
C PHE A 49 2.80 3.47 -27.04
N GLY A 50 2.10 2.36 -27.27
CA GLY A 50 2.56 1.27 -28.14
C GLY A 50 3.84 0.59 -27.64
N ARG A 51 4.02 0.52 -26.31
CA ARG A 51 5.22 -0.03 -25.66
C ARG A 51 4.86 -0.60 -24.30
N ASP A 52 5.42 -1.76 -23.96
CA ASP A 52 5.23 -2.36 -22.64
C ASP A 52 5.95 -1.58 -21.53
N PHE A 53 5.23 -1.31 -20.45
CA PHE A 53 5.77 -0.75 -19.21
C PHE A 53 5.65 -1.74 -18.05
N GLY A 54 6.40 -1.48 -16.98
CA GLY A 54 6.32 -2.26 -15.76
C GLY A 54 6.66 -1.44 -14.53
N ASP A 55 7.10 -2.13 -13.48
CA ASP A 55 7.37 -1.56 -12.15
C ASP A 55 8.53 -0.53 -12.08
N THR A 56 9.21 -0.30 -13.22
CA THR A 56 10.33 0.64 -13.34
C THR A 56 9.97 1.73 -14.35
N PRO A 57 10.14 3.03 -13.99
CA PRO A 57 9.93 4.12 -14.92
C PRO A 57 10.82 3.98 -16.16
N LEU A 58 10.20 4.15 -17.33
CA LEU A 58 10.89 4.09 -18.61
C LEU A 58 10.71 5.43 -19.33
N PRO A 59 11.79 6.05 -19.84
CA PRO A 59 11.67 7.29 -20.58
C PRO A 59 10.95 7.06 -21.92
N VAL A 60 9.99 7.93 -22.19
CA VAL A 60 9.28 8.02 -23.48
C VAL A 60 9.59 9.34 -24.20
N ASP A 61 10.03 10.35 -23.46
CA ASP A 61 10.57 11.62 -23.97
C ASP A 61 11.75 12.09 -23.08
N SER A 62 12.42 13.15 -23.48
CA SER A 62 13.48 13.86 -22.74
C SER A 62 13.11 14.26 -21.31
N ARG A 63 11.83 14.51 -21.02
CA ARG A 63 11.34 14.91 -19.69
C ARG A 63 10.14 14.11 -19.18
N LEU A 64 9.76 13.04 -19.88
CA LEU A 64 8.64 12.19 -19.52
C LEU A 64 9.07 10.74 -19.40
N SER A 65 8.84 10.17 -18.22
CA SER A 65 8.89 8.73 -17.99
C SER A 65 7.50 8.17 -17.69
N VAL A 66 7.26 6.93 -18.07
CA VAL A 66 6.01 6.20 -17.81
C VAL A 66 6.32 4.95 -16.99
N MET A 67 5.45 4.64 -16.03
CA MET A 67 5.51 3.43 -15.21
C MET A 67 4.10 2.86 -15.07
N GLU A 68 3.97 1.53 -15.22
CA GLU A 68 2.73 0.81 -14.92
C GLU A 68 2.98 -0.19 -13.81
N ALA A 69 2.38 0.04 -12.65
CA ALA A 69 2.65 -0.77 -11.48
C ALA A 69 1.89 -2.11 -11.54
N ASP A 70 2.59 -3.21 -11.30
CA ASP A 70 1.96 -4.52 -11.13
C ASP A 70 1.49 -4.66 -9.67
N ILE A 71 0.24 -4.26 -9.43
CA ILE A 71 -0.34 -4.28 -8.09
C ILE A 71 -0.31 -5.69 -7.46
N GLY A 72 -0.43 -6.75 -8.28
CA GLY A 72 -0.34 -8.13 -7.80
C GLY A 72 1.06 -8.50 -7.29
N SER A 73 2.10 -8.06 -7.98
CA SER A 73 3.50 -8.16 -7.55
C SER A 73 3.74 -7.40 -6.24
N TRP A 74 3.20 -6.18 -6.12
CA TRP A 74 3.29 -5.37 -4.91
C TRP A 74 2.62 -6.01 -3.69
N ILE A 75 1.42 -6.56 -3.88
CA ILE A 75 0.73 -7.33 -2.84
C ILE A 75 1.57 -8.53 -2.40
N THR A 76 2.12 -9.28 -3.37
CA THR A 76 2.94 -10.47 -3.09
C THR A 76 4.20 -10.11 -2.31
N ARG A 77 4.88 -9.02 -2.69
CA ARG A 77 6.06 -8.49 -2.00
C ARG A 77 5.73 -8.10 -0.56
N TYR A 78 4.62 -7.40 -0.35
CA TYR A 78 4.18 -7.00 0.98
C TYR A 78 3.87 -8.19 1.89
N LEU A 79 3.11 -9.20 1.42
CA LEU A 79 2.80 -10.38 2.22
C LEU A 79 4.06 -11.16 2.60
N LYS A 80 5.06 -11.22 1.70
CA LYS A 80 6.35 -11.84 1.98
C LYS A 80 7.13 -11.08 3.06
N GLU A 81 7.12 -9.74 3.03
CA GLU A 81 7.73 -8.91 4.09
C GLU A 81 7.05 -9.14 5.45
N VAL A 82 5.72 -9.12 5.49
CA VAL A 82 4.96 -9.34 6.74
C VAL A 82 5.26 -10.72 7.31
N ARG A 83 5.27 -11.76 6.47
CA ARG A 83 5.61 -13.12 6.88
C ARG A 83 6.97 -13.17 7.56
N ARG A 84 8.00 -12.65 6.89
CA ARG A 84 9.37 -12.62 7.43
C ARG A 84 9.42 -11.90 8.78
N ASN A 85 8.77 -10.74 8.89
CA ASN A 85 8.76 -9.98 10.14
C ASN A 85 8.08 -10.74 11.29
N VAL A 86 7.03 -11.51 11.00
CA VAL A 86 6.36 -12.36 12.01
C VAL A 86 7.26 -13.52 12.43
N GLU A 87 7.90 -14.20 11.48
CA GLU A 87 8.82 -15.31 11.74
C GLU A 87 10.03 -14.85 12.59
N GLU A 88 10.61 -13.70 12.27
CA GLU A 88 11.72 -13.11 13.02
C GLU A 88 11.30 -12.68 14.45
N SER A 89 10.10 -12.13 14.60
CA SER A 89 9.62 -11.61 15.90
C SER A 89 9.08 -12.71 16.82
N TYR A 90 8.66 -13.86 16.26
CA TYR A 90 7.95 -14.90 16.98
C TYR A 90 8.47 -16.30 16.63
N THR A 91 9.76 -16.54 16.87
CA THR A 91 10.42 -17.83 16.58
C THR A 91 9.75 -19.03 17.28
N TYR A 92 9.06 -18.81 18.40
CA TYR A 92 8.29 -19.86 19.11
C TYR A 92 6.91 -20.14 18.48
N LEU A 93 6.37 -19.23 17.65
CA LEU A 93 5.12 -19.43 16.93
C LEU A 93 5.31 -20.21 15.62
N THR A 94 6.52 -20.68 15.30
CA THR A 94 6.78 -21.56 14.13
C THR A 94 5.95 -22.85 14.16
N ALA A 95 5.46 -23.25 15.33
CA ALA A 95 4.51 -24.35 15.50
C ALA A 95 3.11 -24.06 14.90
N PHE A 96 2.77 -22.79 14.65
CA PHE A 96 1.56 -22.40 13.96
C PHE A 96 1.79 -22.42 12.45
N ASN A 97 0.94 -23.13 11.70
CA ASN A 97 1.00 -23.21 10.24
C ASN A 97 0.55 -21.87 9.60
N LEU A 98 1.39 -20.84 9.71
CA LEU A 98 1.10 -19.49 9.24
C LEU A 98 0.95 -19.40 7.72
N GLU A 99 1.50 -20.35 6.96
CA GLU A 99 1.36 -20.41 5.49
C GLU A 99 -0.10 -20.42 5.04
N GLN A 100 -0.94 -21.20 5.72
CA GLN A 100 -2.37 -21.27 5.39
C GLN A 100 -3.07 -19.94 5.65
N HIS A 101 -2.70 -19.23 6.73
CA HIS A 101 -3.25 -17.92 7.04
C HIS A 101 -2.82 -16.85 6.02
N PHE A 102 -1.55 -16.84 5.61
CA PHE A 102 -1.05 -15.89 4.60
C PHE A 102 -1.70 -16.08 3.22
N ARG A 103 -2.05 -17.32 2.83
CA ARG A 103 -2.82 -17.55 1.59
C ARG A 103 -4.18 -16.87 1.62
N VAL A 104 -4.89 -16.94 2.74
CA VAL A 104 -6.19 -16.25 2.89
C VAL A 104 -6.00 -14.74 2.94
N LEU A 105 -4.93 -14.26 3.59
CA LEU A 105 -4.66 -12.82 3.71
C LEU A 105 -4.52 -12.12 2.36
N ARG A 106 -4.08 -12.80 1.30
CA ARG A 106 -4.01 -12.24 -0.06
C ARG A 106 -5.35 -11.74 -0.61
N HIS A 107 -6.45 -12.25 -0.09
CA HIS A 107 -7.80 -11.85 -0.48
C HIS A 107 -8.43 -10.88 0.53
N SER A 108 -7.66 -10.38 1.48
CA SER A 108 -8.17 -9.45 2.50
C SER A 108 -8.54 -8.10 1.86
N PRO A 109 -9.70 -7.56 2.19
CA PRO A 109 -10.03 -6.17 1.86
C PRO A 109 -8.94 -5.22 2.40
N GLY A 110 -8.63 -4.15 1.65
CA GLY A 110 -7.62 -3.17 2.04
C GLY A 110 -6.23 -3.42 1.45
N LEU A 111 -5.93 -4.64 1.00
CA LEU A 111 -4.59 -5.02 0.54
C LEU A 111 -4.21 -4.33 -0.77
N GLU A 112 -5.17 -4.19 -1.68
CA GLU A 112 -5.00 -3.44 -2.92
C GLU A 112 -4.75 -1.97 -2.63
N GLU A 113 -5.56 -1.35 -1.77
CA GLU A 113 -5.42 0.04 -1.37
C GLU A 113 -4.04 0.31 -0.74
N PHE A 114 -3.56 -0.59 0.12
CA PHE A 114 -2.22 -0.50 0.70
C PHE A 114 -1.11 -0.70 -0.34
N ALA A 115 -1.30 -1.60 -1.30
CA ALA A 115 -0.34 -1.78 -2.38
C ALA A 115 -0.20 -0.50 -3.21
N LEU A 116 -1.31 0.13 -3.60
CA LEU A 116 -1.30 1.42 -4.29
C LEU A 116 -0.53 2.50 -3.51
N GLN A 117 -0.77 2.57 -2.19
CA GLN A 117 -0.05 3.50 -1.30
C GLN A 117 1.45 3.23 -1.29
N ARG A 118 1.85 1.96 -1.16
CA ARG A 118 3.27 1.56 -1.18
C ARG A 118 3.96 1.93 -2.50
N VAL A 119 3.27 1.79 -3.64
CA VAL A 119 3.81 2.23 -4.94
C VAL A 119 4.05 3.74 -4.92
N LEU A 120 3.02 4.52 -4.59
CA LEU A 120 3.11 5.98 -4.58
C LEU A 120 4.18 6.48 -3.60
N GLU A 121 4.21 5.93 -2.38
CA GLU A 121 5.23 6.22 -1.38
C GLU A 121 6.64 5.92 -1.86
N ARG A 122 6.85 4.79 -2.55
CA ARG A 122 8.16 4.45 -3.09
C ARG A 122 8.60 5.47 -4.14
N ARG A 123 7.71 5.86 -5.05
CA ARG A 123 8.00 6.88 -6.07
C ARG A 123 8.32 8.24 -5.44
N LEU A 124 7.53 8.66 -4.45
CA LEU A 124 7.78 9.90 -3.72
C LEU A 124 9.13 9.92 -2.98
N ARG A 125 9.64 8.76 -2.54
CA ARG A 125 10.95 8.65 -1.88
C ARG A 125 12.12 8.60 -2.86
N GLU A 126 11.98 7.84 -3.95
CA GLU A 126 13.05 7.57 -4.91
C GLU A 126 13.23 8.71 -5.92
N ASP A 127 12.14 9.39 -6.32
CA ASP A 127 12.14 10.30 -7.46
C ASP A 127 12.21 11.78 -7.03
N GLN A 128 13.28 12.16 -6.35
CA GLN A 128 13.45 13.51 -5.78
C GLN A 128 13.68 14.64 -6.82
N GLN A 129 13.94 14.28 -8.07
CA GLN A 129 14.20 15.23 -9.16
C GLN A 129 12.97 15.53 -10.03
N LEU A 130 11.83 14.90 -9.73
CA LEU A 130 10.59 15.15 -10.46
C LEU A 130 9.93 16.45 -10.02
N ASP A 131 9.40 17.19 -10.99
CA ASP A 131 8.56 18.34 -10.75
C ASP A 131 7.09 17.93 -10.59
N THR A 132 6.66 16.89 -11.30
CA THR A 132 5.25 16.45 -11.32
C THR A 132 5.13 14.94 -11.49
N ILE A 133 4.23 14.33 -10.72
CA ILE A 133 3.78 12.95 -10.92
C ILE A 133 2.30 12.99 -11.30
N VAL A 134 2.01 12.51 -12.50
CA VAL A 134 0.66 12.30 -13.00
C VAL A 134 0.25 10.89 -12.65
N VAL A 135 -0.85 10.72 -11.92
CA VAL A 135 -1.30 9.41 -11.42
C VAL A 135 -2.60 9.01 -12.11
N ASP A 136 -2.54 7.98 -12.96
CA ASP A 136 -3.72 7.33 -13.54
C ASP A 136 -4.27 6.30 -12.54
N MET A 137 -5.42 6.62 -11.94
CA MET A 137 -5.98 5.83 -10.85
C MET A 137 -6.88 4.70 -11.38
N PRO A 138 -7.03 3.59 -10.63
CA PRO A 138 -8.03 2.57 -10.93
C PRO A 138 -9.47 3.13 -10.88
N PRO A 139 -10.48 2.33 -11.31
CA PRO A 139 -11.88 2.74 -11.26
C PRO A 139 -12.33 3.26 -9.88
N THR A 140 -13.32 4.16 -9.87
CA THR A 140 -13.76 4.96 -8.70
C THR A 140 -13.89 4.18 -7.38
N ALA A 141 -14.38 2.94 -7.41
CA ALA A 141 -14.58 2.15 -6.20
C ALA A 141 -13.27 1.94 -5.40
N LEU A 142 -12.20 1.52 -6.08
CA LEU A 142 -10.90 1.30 -5.45
C LEU A 142 -10.24 2.63 -5.08
N THR A 143 -10.35 3.63 -5.95
CA THR A 143 -9.79 4.97 -5.71
C THR A 143 -10.38 5.67 -4.49
N THR A 144 -11.69 5.55 -4.27
CA THR A 144 -12.35 6.13 -3.10
C THR A 144 -11.83 5.51 -1.80
N ARG A 145 -11.63 4.18 -1.80
CA ARG A 145 -11.08 3.46 -0.64
C ARG A 145 -9.61 3.80 -0.41
N PHE A 146 -8.83 3.96 -1.47
CA PHE A 146 -7.44 4.42 -1.38
C PHE A 146 -7.31 5.77 -0.67
N PHE A 147 -8.15 6.76 -1.02
CA PHE A 147 -8.10 8.07 -0.36
C PHE A 147 -8.67 8.04 1.06
N ALA A 148 -9.62 7.14 1.34
CA ALA A 148 -10.18 6.97 2.69
C ALA A 148 -9.26 6.18 3.63
N SER A 149 -8.40 5.31 3.10
CA SER A 149 -7.67 4.32 3.91
C SER A 149 -6.68 4.90 4.92
N PRO A 150 -6.01 6.07 4.73
CA PRO A 150 -5.17 6.65 5.79
C PRO A 150 -5.97 6.94 7.07
N SER A 151 -7.14 7.58 6.92
CA SER A 151 -8.02 7.92 8.03
C SER A 151 -8.63 6.68 8.69
N LEU A 152 -9.06 5.71 7.88
CA LEU A 152 -9.59 4.45 8.39
C LEU A 152 -8.53 3.66 9.14
N THR A 153 -7.32 3.56 8.61
CA THR A 153 -6.20 2.83 9.22
C THR A 153 -5.82 3.45 10.56
N ARG A 154 -5.78 4.78 10.64
CA ARG A 154 -5.55 5.49 11.89
C ARG A 154 -6.64 5.14 12.92
N SER A 155 -7.91 5.27 12.57
CA SER A 155 -9.03 4.96 13.45
C SER A 155 -8.98 3.51 13.96
N TRP A 156 -8.72 2.55 13.06
CA TRP A 156 -8.57 1.14 13.44
C TRP A 156 -7.40 0.90 14.39
N THR A 157 -6.26 1.54 14.13
CA THR A 157 -5.07 1.43 14.98
C THR A 157 -5.33 1.99 16.38
N GLU A 158 -6.00 3.14 16.48
CA GLU A 158 -6.39 3.74 17.76
C GLU A 158 -7.31 2.80 18.57
N GLN A 159 -8.28 2.16 17.92
CA GLN A 159 -9.16 1.16 18.57
C GLN A 159 -8.40 -0.08 19.02
N LEU A 160 -7.50 -0.63 18.20
CA LEU A 160 -6.67 -1.78 18.57
C LEU A 160 -5.76 -1.47 19.77
N LEU A 161 -5.18 -0.26 19.82
CA LEU A 161 -4.40 0.20 20.96
C LEU A 161 -5.25 0.37 22.23
N ALA A 162 -6.50 0.84 22.10
CA ALA A 162 -7.44 0.90 23.21
C ALA A 162 -7.81 -0.50 23.73
N LEU A 163 -8.11 -1.45 22.83
CA LEU A 163 -8.39 -2.84 23.17
C LEU A 163 -7.19 -3.49 23.87
N ARG A 164 -5.97 -3.29 23.35
CA ARG A 164 -4.74 -3.81 23.94
C ARG A 164 -4.53 -3.29 25.37
N ARG A 165 -4.80 -2.00 25.63
CA ARG A 165 -4.74 -1.41 26.97
C ARG A 165 -5.74 -2.09 27.91
N SER A 166 -7.00 -2.23 27.49
CA SER A 166 -8.04 -2.92 28.27
C SER A 166 -7.67 -4.37 28.63
N ILE A 167 -7.11 -5.14 27.68
CA ILE A 167 -6.65 -6.51 27.92
C ILE A 167 -5.52 -6.53 28.95
N ARG A 168 -4.56 -5.61 28.86
CA ARG A 168 -3.43 -5.52 29.79
C ARG A 168 -3.89 -5.22 31.20
N ASP A 169 -4.80 -4.26 31.35
CA ASP A 169 -5.32 -3.83 32.65
C ASP A 169 -6.09 -4.97 33.33
N LYS A 170 -6.94 -5.69 32.59
CA LYS A 170 -7.63 -6.89 33.09
C LYS A 170 -6.66 -8.00 33.49
N ARG A 171 -5.60 -8.25 32.70
CA ARG A 171 -4.57 -9.24 33.05
C ARG A 171 -3.84 -8.86 34.33
N ALA A 172 -3.46 -7.59 34.50
CA ALA A 172 -2.81 -7.11 35.72
C ALA A 172 -3.70 -7.31 36.97
N MET A 173 -5.01 -7.07 36.87
CA MET A 173 -5.95 -7.34 37.96
C MET A 173 -5.98 -8.83 38.32
N ILE A 174 -6.07 -9.74 37.33
CA ILE A 174 -6.09 -11.19 37.58
C ILE A 174 -4.79 -11.64 38.25
N THR A 175 -3.64 -11.16 37.79
CA THR A 175 -2.34 -11.49 38.39
C THR A 175 -2.24 -10.97 39.82
N ASN A 176 -2.67 -9.74 40.10
CA ASN A 176 -2.64 -9.17 41.45
C ASN A 176 -3.59 -9.89 42.43
N ILE A 177 -4.76 -10.34 41.96
CA ILE A 177 -5.68 -11.17 42.77
C ILE A 177 -5.04 -12.52 43.11
N LYS A 178 -4.29 -13.13 42.19
CA LYS A 178 -3.52 -14.37 42.44
C LYS A 178 -2.34 -14.17 43.40
N VAL A 179 -1.75 -12.96 43.46
CA VAL A 179 -0.70 -12.64 44.45
C VAL A 179 -1.30 -12.35 45.84
N GLY A 180 -2.52 -11.81 45.90
CA GLY A 180 -3.24 -11.50 47.15
C GLY A 180 -3.99 -12.67 47.80
N LYS A 181 -4.26 -13.75 47.05
CA LYS A 181 -4.68 -15.06 47.58
C LYS A 181 -3.60 -16.07 47.27
N ARG A 182 -2.66 -16.29 48.19
CA ARG A 182 -1.73 -17.43 48.09
C ARG A 182 -2.54 -18.72 47.89
N GLU A 183 -2.29 -19.41 46.79
CA GLU A 183 -2.01 -20.84 46.82
C GLU A 183 -0.63 -21.00 46.16
N ILE A 184 0.38 -21.06 47.03
CA ILE A 184 1.64 -21.73 46.70
C ILE A 184 1.43 -23.15 47.19
N GLU A 185 0.94 -24.02 46.32
CA GLU A 185 1.23 -25.45 46.43
C GLU A 185 2.51 -25.70 45.63
N GLN A 186 3.62 -25.80 46.36
CA GLN A 186 4.71 -26.64 45.93
C GLN A 186 4.26 -28.07 46.20
N ASP A 187 4.11 -28.87 45.15
CA ASP A 187 4.24 -30.31 45.29
C ASP A 187 5.15 -30.86 44.18
N ARG A 188 5.91 -31.86 44.59
CA ARG A 188 7.20 -32.35 44.05
C ARG A 188 7.27 -32.66 42.55
#